data_AF-A0A3M7APU7-F1
#
_entry.id   AF-A0A3M7APU7-F1
#
_cell.length_a   1.000
_cell.length_b   1.000
_cell.length_c   1.000
_cell.angle_alpha   90.00
_cell.angle_beta   90.00
_cell.angle_gamma   90.00
#
_symmetry.space_group_name_H-M   'P 1'
#
loop_
_entity.id
_entity.type
_entity.pdbx_description
1 polymer ?
#
loop_
_entity_poly.entity_id
_entity_poly.type
_entity_poly.pdbx_seq_one_letter_code
_entity_poly.pdbx_strand_id
1 'polypeptide(L)'
;TALEEAQKLLRFQEAFEKDLDDRFVGLSVNQTMSKLIRAGHAKRAQKVQSEFKVSEKTYWWTRLRALVSKRDWRELEDLGKVRKSPIGWEPFFNEIIGAGNTKVAALFIPKCTALTSAERVEMWVKCGMIAKAGEEALKAKNRDALEELRTQASGQAQLEIDRMISQLQKGR
;
A
#
# COMPACT_ATOMS: atom_id res chain seq x y z
N THR A 1 31.51 15.11 -3.36
CA THR A 1 31.86 14.13 -4.42
C THR A 1 31.26 12.77 -4.07
N ALA A 2 31.17 11.83 -5.01
CA ALA A 2 30.66 10.48 -4.70
C ALA A 2 31.48 9.77 -3.60
N LEU A 3 32.78 10.06 -3.51
CA LEU A 3 33.65 9.54 -2.46
C LEU A 3 33.29 10.09 -1.07
N GLU A 4 33.01 11.39 -0.96
CA GLU A 4 32.56 12.00 0.31
C GLU A 4 31.23 11.43 0.77
N GLU A 5 30.29 11.18 -0.15
CA GLU A 5 29.02 10.54 0.18
C GLU A 5 29.22 9.10 0.66
N ALA A 6 30.10 8.33 0.00
CA ALA A 6 30.44 6.98 0.44
C ALA A 6 31.07 6.97 1.85
N GLN A 7 32.02 7.87 2.12
CA GLN A 7 32.62 8.03 3.45
C GLN A 7 31.60 8.44 4.51
N LYS A 8 30.68 9.35 4.15
CA LYS A 8 29.59 9.76 5.02
C LYS A 8 28.68 8.58 5.35
N LEU A 9 28.33 7.76 4.35
CA LEU A 9 27.47 6.59 4.55
C LEU A 9 28.12 5.59 5.49
N LEU A 10 29.41 5.32 5.29
CA LEU A 10 30.18 4.42 6.14
C LEU A 10 30.12 4.85 7.60
N ARG A 11 30.33 6.15 7.90
CA ARG A 11 30.23 6.68 9.28
C ARG A 11 28.85 6.50 9.89
N PHE A 12 27.79 6.69 9.11
CA PHE A 12 26.42 6.42 9.56
C PHE A 12 26.24 4.93 9.87
N GLN A 13 26.72 4.05 9.00
CA GLN A 13 26.60 2.61 9.14
C GLN A 13 27.36 2.11 10.37
N GLU A 14 28.62 2.51 10.57
CA GLU A 14 29.42 2.18 11.76
C GLU A 14 28.72 2.60 13.06
N ALA A 15 28.13 3.80 13.09
CA ALA A 15 27.35 4.26 14.23
C ALA A 15 26.10 3.40 14.46
N PHE A 16 25.41 3.00 13.39
CA PHE A 16 24.27 2.09 13.50
C PHE A 16 24.67 0.69 13.96
N GLU A 17 25.79 0.14 13.49
CA GLU A 17 26.27 -1.17 13.95
C GLU A 17 26.54 -1.15 15.45
N LYS A 18 27.19 -0.09 15.94
CA LYS A 18 27.45 0.07 17.38
C LYS A 18 26.17 0.25 18.20
N ASP A 19 25.23 1.05 17.72
CA ASP A 19 24.00 1.38 18.45
C ASP A 19 22.95 0.26 18.43
N LEU A 20 22.97 -0.58 17.39
CA LEU A 20 21.92 -1.57 17.10
C LEU A 20 22.37 -3.02 17.19
N ASP A 21 23.67 -3.26 17.35
CA ASP A 21 24.26 -4.60 17.40
C ASP A 21 23.87 -5.46 16.17
N ASP A 22 23.93 -4.87 14.98
CA ASP A 22 23.59 -5.53 13.71
C ASP A 22 24.45 -4.95 12.57
N ARG A 23 24.67 -5.72 11.50
CA ARG A 23 25.55 -5.35 10.38
C ARG A 23 24.88 -4.38 9.41
N PHE A 24 25.50 -3.22 9.18
CA PHE A 24 25.07 -2.18 8.25
C PHE A 24 26.14 -1.79 7.24
N VAL A 25 27.42 -1.96 7.56
CA VAL A 25 28.54 -1.55 6.70
C VAL A 25 28.49 -2.31 5.38
N GLY A 26 28.69 -1.58 4.28
CA GLY A 26 28.70 -2.13 2.92
C GLY A 26 27.33 -2.16 2.24
N LEU A 27 26.25 -1.81 2.94
CA LEU A 27 24.94 -1.62 2.33
C LEU A 27 24.91 -0.32 1.50
N SER A 28 24.13 -0.28 0.43
CA SER A 28 23.77 0.99 -0.23
C SER A 28 22.88 1.86 0.67
N VAL A 29 22.72 3.14 0.33
CA VAL A 29 21.81 4.07 1.03
C VAL A 29 20.39 3.48 1.13
N ASN A 30 19.87 2.94 0.02
CA ASN A 30 18.53 2.34 -0.03
C ASN A 30 18.42 1.08 0.83
N GLN A 31 19.43 0.20 0.78
CA GLN A 31 19.47 -1.00 1.63
C GLN A 31 19.58 -0.64 3.12
N THR A 32 20.34 0.40 3.47
CA THR A 32 20.48 0.92 4.84
C THR A 32 19.14 1.43 5.36
N MET A 33 18.44 2.30 4.61
CA MET A 33 17.10 2.77 4.97
C MET A 33 16.11 1.61 5.11
N SER A 34 16.12 0.68 4.14
CA SER A 34 15.24 -0.49 4.14
C SER A 34 15.45 -1.36 5.39
N LYS A 35 16.71 -1.59 5.77
CA LYS A 35 17.07 -2.35 6.97
C LYS A 35 16.65 -1.63 8.26
N LEU A 36 16.91 -0.32 8.35
CA LEU A 36 16.46 0.50 9.49
C LEU A 36 14.94 0.48 9.66
N ILE A 37 14.18 0.58 8.57
CA ILE A 37 12.70 0.53 8.60
C ILE A 37 12.24 -0.85 9.07
N ARG A 38 12.84 -1.95 8.56
CA ARG A 38 12.52 -3.30 9.03
C ARG A 38 12.83 -3.51 10.52
N ALA A 39 13.88 -2.87 11.03
CA ALA A 39 14.22 -2.90 12.45
C ALA A 39 13.35 -1.93 13.31
N GLY A 40 12.41 -1.18 12.71
CA GLY A 40 11.55 -0.23 13.44
C GLY A 40 12.19 1.13 13.71
N HIS A 41 13.38 1.40 13.17
CA HIS A 41 14.10 2.67 13.33
C HIS A 41 13.75 3.69 12.24
N ALA A 42 12.45 3.97 12.05
CA ALA A 42 11.96 4.87 11.00
C ALA A 42 12.58 6.28 11.06
N LYS A 43 12.80 6.84 12.26
CA LYS A 43 13.45 8.15 12.43
C LYS A 43 14.90 8.16 11.94
N ARG A 44 15.65 7.08 12.18
CA ARG A 44 17.03 6.93 11.66
C ARG A 44 17.01 6.79 10.14
N ALA A 45 16.05 6.06 9.58
CA ALA A 45 15.87 5.96 8.12
C ALA A 45 15.54 7.31 7.47
N GLN A 46 14.68 8.14 8.08
CA GLN A 46 14.40 9.50 7.63
C GLN A 46 15.64 10.40 7.69
N LYS A 47 16.49 10.25 8.72
CA LYS A 47 17.77 10.97 8.78
C LYS A 47 18.66 10.61 7.59
N VAL A 48 18.80 9.32 7.28
CA VAL A 48 19.54 8.87 6.09
C VAL A 48 18.93 9.44 4.81
N GLN A 49 17.60 9.42 4.66
CA GLN A 49 16.93 10.02 3.51
C GLN A 49 17.34 11.48 3.30
N SER A 50 17.27 12.31 4.34
CA SER A 50 17.59 13.75 4.27
C SER A 50 19.06 14.00 3.97
N GLU A 51 19.96 13.27 4.65
CA GLU A 51 21.40 13.46 4.57
C GLU A 51 21.99 13.08 3.21
N PHE A 52 21.34 12.14 2.51
CA PHE A 52 21.71 11.66 1.18
C PHE A 52 20.76 12.20 0.10
N LYS A 53 19.89 13.16 0.45
CA LYS A 53 18.94 13.82 -0.47
C LYS A 53 18.14 12.82 -1.31
N VAL A 54 17.76 11.69 -0.71
CA VAL A 54 16.97 10.68 -1.40
C VAL A 54 15.59 11.25 -1.70
N SER A 55 15.16 11.14 -2.96
CA SER A 55 13.86 11.66 -3.37
C SER A 55 12.73 11.03 -2.57
N GLU A 56 11.69 11.83 -2.30
CA GLU A 56 10.55 11.40 -1.50
C GLU A 56 9.90 10.13 -2.09
N LYS A 57 9.77 10.06 -3.41
CA LYS A 57 9.26 8.89 -4.13
C LYS A 57 10.06 7.62 -3.82
N THR A 58 11.39 7.71 -3.83
CA THR A 58 12.28 6.56 -3.56
C THR A 58 12.18 6.11 -2.11
N TYR A 59 12.11 7.06 -1.17
CA TYR A 59 11.92 6.75 0.24
C TYR A 59 10.59 6.03 0.50
N TRP A 60 9.50 6.51 -0.09
CA TRP A 60 8.17 5.89 0.06
C TRP A 60 8.13 4.47 -0.50
N TRP A 61 8.72 4.23 -1.68
CA TRP A 61 8.86 2.87 -2.22
C TRP A 61 9.68 1.96 -1.30
N THR A 62 10.81 2.47 -0.78
CA THR A 62 11.67 1.73 0.13
C THR A 62 10.94 1.38 1.43
N ARG A 63 10.18 2.33 1.98
CA ARG A 63 9.37 2.16 3.19
C ARG A 63 8.25 1.16 2.99
N LEU A 64 7.47 1.29 1.91
CA LEU A 64 6.38 0.35 1.59
C LEU A 64 6.90 -1.09 1.51
N ARG A 65 7.91 -1.34 0.67
CA ARG A 65 8.48 -2.69 0.50
C ARG A 65 9.11 -3.24 1.77
N ALA A 66 9.77 -2.39 2.56
CA ALA A 66 10.34 -2.80 3.85
C ALA A 66 9.25 -3.21 4.84
N LEU A 67 8.16 -2.45 4.96
CA LEU A 67 7.06 -2.76 5.87
C LEU A 67 6.27 -4.00 5.43
N VAL A 68 6.02 -4.15 4.14
CA VAL A 68 5.37 -5.35 3.57
C VAL A 68 6.24 -6.59 3.82
N SER A 69 7.54 -6.51 3.56
CA SER A 69 8.49 -7.61 3.83
C SER A 69 8.54 -7.99 5.31
N LYS A 70 8.43 -7.00 6.22
CA LYS A 70 8.34 -7.23 7.67
C LYS A 70 6.95 -7.73 8.13
N ARG A 71 5.93 -7.65 7.27
CA ARG A 71 4.51 -7.85 7.62
C ARG A 71 4.02 -6.89 8.72
N ASP A 72 4.56 -5.68 8.74
CA ASP A 72 4.16 -4.64 9.69
C ASP A 72 2.90 -3.91 9.20
N TRP A 73 1.79 -4.64 9.27
CA TRP A 73 0.49 -4.19 8.77
C TRP A 73 -0.03 -2.97 9.52
N ARG A 74 0.24 -2.88 10.82
CA ARG A 74 -0.17 -1.75 11.66
C ARG A 74 0.46 -0.45 11.17
N GLU A 75 1.76 -0.44 10.93
CA GLU A 75 2.45 0.73 10.41
C GLU A 75 1.99 1.09 8.99
N LEU A 76 1.61 0.09 8.16
CA LEU A 76 1.01 0.33 6.85
C LEU A 76 -0.38 0.97 6.95
N GLU A 77 -1.22 0.53 7.88
CA GLU A 77 -2.51 1.17 8.17
C GLU A 77 -2.33 2.63 8.63
N ASP A 78 -1.36 2.87 9.50
CA ASP A 78 -1.02 4.22 9.97
C ASP A 78 -0.50 5.11 8.84
N LEU A 79 0.34 4.58 7.94
CA LEU A 79 0.74 5.26 6.71
C LEU A 79 -0.46 5.63 5.83
N GLY A 80 -1.45 4.75 5.78
CA GLY A 80 -2.70 4.99 5.06
C GLY A 80 -3.49 6.18 5.59
N LYS A 81 -3.29 6.64 6.83
CA LYS A 81 -4.00 7.80 7.40
C LYS A 81 -3.53 9.14 6.82
N VAL A 82 -2.34 9.18 6.22
CA VAL A 82 -1.82 10.39 5.57
C VAL A 82 -2.68 10.77 4.35
N ARG A 83 -2.83 12.07 4.09
CA ARG A 83 -3.73 12.57 3.02
C ARG A 83 -3.23 12.26 1.60
N LYS A 84 -1.92 12.31 1.38
CA LYS A 84 -1.30 12.14 0.06
C LYS A 84 -0.09 11.21 0.16
N SER A 85 0.10 10.42 -0.89
CA SER A 85 1.28 9.58 -1.11
C SER A 85 1.98 10.04 -2.39
N PRO A 86 3.30 10.33 -2.37
CA PRO A 86 4.09 10.68 -3.56
C PRO A 86 4.14 9.57 -4.62
N ILE A 87 3.81 8.33 -4.24
CA ILE A 87 3.72 7.18 -5.15
C ILE A 87 2.27 6.81 -5.48
N GLY A 88 1.28 7.57 -5.00
CA GLY A 88 -0.12 7.17 -5.03
C GLY A 88 -0.44 6.05 -4.04
N TRP A 89 -1.69 5.58 -4.05
CA TRP A 89 -2.17 4.53 -3.14
C TRP A 89 -2.29 3.16 -3.81
N GLU A 90 -2.30 3.11 -5.13
CA GLU A 90 -2.34 1.86 -5.89
C GLU A 90 -1.13 0.95 -5.59
N PRO A 91 0.13 1.46 -5.50
CA PRO A 91 1.26 0.63 -5.08
C PRO A 91 1.07 -0.05 -3.72
N PHE A 92 0.42 0.64 -2.77
CA PHE A 92 0.15 0.08 -1.45
C PHE A 92 -0.81 -1.10 -1.56
N PHE A 93 -1.89 -0.96 -2.34
CA PHE A 93 -2.79 -2.08 -2.61
C PHE A 93 -2.03 -3.27 -3.22
N ASN A 94 -1.29 -3.05 -4.31
CA ASN A 94 -0.61 -4.12 -5.06
C ASN A 94 0.43 -4.87 -4.23
N GLU A 95 1.27 -4.17 -3.47
CA GLU A 95 2.30 -4.80 -2.63
C GLU A 95 1.67 -5.56 -1.44
N ILE A 96 0.62 -5.02 -0.82
CA ILE A 96 -0.01 -5.64 0.36
C ILE A 96 -0.86 -6.86 -0.03
N ILE A 97 -1.60 -6.79 -1.14
CA ILE A 97 -2.36 -7.93 -1.65
C ILE A 97 -1.43 -9.02 -2.18
N GLY A 98 -0.31 -8.66 -2.81
CA GLY A 98 0.75 -9.59 -3.22
C GLY A 98 1.38 -10.34 -2.03
N ALA A 99 1.38 -9.74 -0.84
CA ALA A 99 1.79 -10.39 0.41
C ALA A 99 0.66 -11.20 1.10
N GLY A 100 -0.53 -11.25 0.51
CA GLY A 100 -1.67 -12.05 0.95
C GLY A 100 -2.57 -11.39 2.00
N ASN A 101 -2.38 -10.11 2.34
CA ASN A 101 -3.21 -9.43 3.33
C ASN A 101 -4.34 -8.61 2.66
N THR A 102 -5.41 -9.30 2.27
CA THR A 102 -6.58 -8.69 1.63
C THR A 102 -7.27 -7.64 2.51
N LYS A 103 -7.33 -7.87 3.84
CA LYS A 103 -7.97 -6.96 4.80
C LYS A 103 -7.32 -5.58 4.81
N VAL A 104 -5.99 -5.53 4.81
CA VAL A 104 -5.24 -4.28 4.84
C VAL A 104 -5.19 -3.65 3.45
N ALA A 105 -5.01 -4.45 2.39
CA ALA A 105 -5.03 -3.97 1.01
C ALA A 105 -6.34 -3.22 0.70
N ALA A 106 -7.48 -3.77 1.15
CA ALA A 106 -8.80 -3.16 1.02
C ALA A 106 -8.91 -1.72 1.54
N LEU A 107 -8.11 -1.33 2.54
CA LEU A 107 -8.13 0.03 3.10
C LEU A 107 -7.62 1.10 2.12
N PHE A 108 -6.87 0.69 1.10
CA PHE A 108 -6.27 1.58 0.11
C PHE A 108 -7.13 1.77 -1.13
N ILE A 109 -8.09 0.88 -1.41
CA ILE A 109 -8.93 0.95 -2.62
C ILE A 109 -9.71 2.28 -2.72
N PRO A 110 -10.41 2.76 -1.66
CA PRO A 110 -11.12 4.04 -1.72
C PRO A 110 -10.19 5.25 -1.94
N LYS A 111 -8.89 5.09 -1.65
CA LYS A 111 -7.88 6.15 -1.79
C LYS A 111 -7.31 6.21 -3.22
N CYS A 112 -7.57 5.20 -4.05
CA CYS A 112 -7.14 5.14 -5.44
C CYS A 112 -8.09 5.96 -6.34
N THR A 113 -8.18 7.26 -6.09
CA THR A 113 -9.11 8.17 -6.79
C THR A 113 -8.74 8.43 -8.24
N ALA A 114 -7.50 8.14 -8.64
CA ALA A 114 -7.07 8.22 -10.03
C ALA A 114 -7.55 7.04 -10.89
N LEU A 115 -7.97 5.93 -10.25
CA LEU A 115 -8.51 4.77 -10.95
C LEU A 115 -9.98 4.97 -11.31
N THR A 116 -10.41 4.31 -12.36
CA THR A 116 -11.81 4.18 -12.74
C THR A 116 -12.60 3.36 -11.70
N SER A 117 -13.93 3.48 -11.73
CA SER A 117 -14.79 2.63 -10.90
C SER A 117 -14.60 1.15 -11.24
N ALA A 118 -14.40 0.80 -12.51
CA ALA A 118 -14.20 -0.59 -12.94
C ALA A 118 -12.92 -1.20 -12.35
N GLU A 119 -11.81 -0.47 -12.37
CA GLU A 119 -10.56 -0.92 -11.75
C GLU A 119 -10.71 -1.11 -10.23
N ARG A 120 -11.43 -0.20 -9.54
CA ARG A 120 -11.70 -0.36 -8.11
C ARG A 120 -12.63 -1.55 -7.81
N VAL A 121 -13.60 -1.83 -8.68
CA VAL A 121 -14.44 -3.04 -8.59
C VAL A 121 -13.57 -4.29 -8.66
N GLU A 122 -12.65 -4.38 -9.63
CA GLU A 122 -11.72 -5.51 -9.75
C GLU A 122 -10.83 -5.64 -8.50
N MET A 123 -10.34 -4.54 -7.95
CA MET A 123 -9.58 -4.55 -6.68
C MET A 123 -10.39 -5.13 -5.51
N TRP A 124 -11.67 -4.75 -5.38
CA TRP A 124 -12.55 -5.29 -4.33
C TRP A 124 -12.80 -6.79 -4.51
N VAL A 125 -12.97 -7.24 -5.75
CA VAL A 125 -13.10 -8.67 -6.10
C VAL A 125 -11.83 -9.43 -5.74
N LYS A 126 -10.63 -8.90 -6.05
CA LYS A 126 -9.34 -9.51 -5.65
C LYS A 126 -9.19 -9.65 -4.14
N CYS A 127 -9.79 -8.73 -3.37
CA CYS A 127 -9.85 -8.82 -1.90
C CYS A 127 -10.92 -9.81 -1.38
N GLY A 128 -11.71 -10.44 -2.25
CA GLY A 128 -12.84 -11.29 -1.89
C GLY A 128 -14.05 -10.52 -1.33
N MET A 129 -14.10 -9.20 -1.51
CA MET A 129 -15.13 -8.33 -0.95
C MET A 129 -16.19 -7.97 -1.99
N ILE A 130 -16.97 -8.96 -2.43
CA ILE A 130 -17.98 -8.81 -3.51
C ILE A 130 -19.03 -7.75 -3.18
N ALA A 131 -19.51 -7.67 -1.93
CA ALA A 131 -20.47 -6.64 -1.51
C ALA A 131 -19.94 -5.22 -1.74
N LYS A 132 -18.68 -4.96 -1.39
CA LYS A 132 -18.04 -3.65 -1.61
C LYS A 132 -17.78 -3.36 -3.08
N ALA A 133 -17.44 -4.38 -3.86
CA ALA A 133 -17.37 -4.27 -5.32
C ALA A 133 -18.74 -3.83 -5.89
N GLY A 134 -19.82 -4.41 -5.37
CA GLY A 134 -21.19 -4.04 -5.70
C GLY A 134 -21.52 -2.60 -5.35
N GLU A 135 -21.18 -2.14 -4.15
CA GLU A 135 -21.37 -0.73 -3.76
C GLU A 135 -20.64 0.23 -4.71
N GLU A 136 -19.44 -0.13 -5.16
CA GLU A 136 -18.66 0.67 -6.10
C GLU A 136 -19.33 0.72 -7.49
N ALA A 137 -19.79 -0.42 -8.00
CA ALA A 137 -20.52 -0.52 -9.26
C ALA A 137 -21.87 0.22 -9.23
N LEU A 138 -22.59 0.12 -8.10
CA LEU A 138 -23.85 0.82 -7.87
C LEU A 138 -23.67 2.35 -7.92
N LYS A 139 -22.63 2.89 -7.26
CA LYS A 139 -22.29 4.32 -7.31
C LYS A 139 -22.02 4.80 -8.73
N ALA A 140 -21.40 3.95 -9.55
CA ALA A 140 -21.15 4.22 -10.97
C ALA A 140 -22.37 3.99 -11.87
N LYS A 141 -23.52 3.55 -11.31
CA LYS A 141 -24.72 3.12 -12.06
C LYS A 141 -24.41 2.07 -13.13
N ASN A 142 -23.37 1.27 -12.91
CA ASN A 142 -22.95 0.23 -13.84
C ASN A 142 -23.70 -1.07 -13.53
N ARG A 143 -24.84 -1.25 -14.22
CA ARG A 143 -25.66 -2.45 -14.06
C ARG A 143 -24.94 -3.70 -14.54
N ASP A 144 -24.21 -3.62 -15.65
CA ASP A 144 -23.53 -4.79 -16.24
C ASP A 144 -22.49 -5.34 -15.27
N ALA A 145 -21.72 -4.47 -14.60
CA ALA A 145 -20.79 -4.87 -13.55
C ALA A 145 -21.50 -5.52 -12.34
N LEU A 146 -22.69 -5.06 -11.96
CA LEU A 146 -23.47 -5.70 -10.89
C LEU A 146 -23.98 -7.08 -11.30
N GLU A 147 -24.45 -7.26 -12.53
CA GLU A 147 -24.86 -8.56 -13.06
C GLU A 147 -23.67 -9.53 -13.14
N GLU A 148 -22.49 -9.05 -13.53
CA GLU A 148 -21.25 -9.86 -13.50
C GLU A 148 -20.89 -10.27 -12.06
N LEU A 149 -20.87 -9.33 -11.12
CA LEU A 149 -20.61 -9.61 -9.70
C LEU A 149 -21.62 -10.60 -9.11
N ARG A 150 -22.88 -10.55 -9.55
CA ARG A 150 -23.93 -11.48 -9.14
C ARG A 150 -23.59 -12.92 -9.49
N THR A 151 -22.95 -13.18 -10.64
CA THR A 151 -22.52 -14.54 -11.04
C THR A 151 -21.41 -15.10 -10.16
N GLN A 152 -20.61 -14.22 -9.56
CA GLN A 152 -19.49 -14.56 -8.67
C GLN A 152 -19.91 -14.58 -7.19
N ALA A 153 -21.03 -13.93 -6.85
CA ALA A 153 -21.54 -13.82 -5.51
C ALA A 153 -22.21 -15.11 -5.04
N SER A 154 -22.14 -15.39 -3.73
CA SER A 154 -22.87 -16.48 -3.10
C SER A 154 -23.40 -16.05 -1.72
N GLY A 155 -24.46 -16.73 -1.27
CA GLY A 155 -25.07 -16.49 0.05
C GLY A 155 -25.47 -15.03 0.25
N GLN A 156 -24.99 -14.43 1.34
CA GLN A 156 -25.33 -13.07 1.74
C GLN A 156 -24.90 -12.01 0.71
N ALA A 157 -23.74 -12.19 0.07
CA ALA A 157 -23.25 -11.24 -0.93
C ALA A 157 -24.17 -11.20 -2.15
N GLN A 158 -24.74 -12.34 -2.55
CA GLN A 158 -25.67 -12.41 -3.69
C GLN A 158 -26.95 -11.64 -3.39
N LEU A 159 -27.52 -11.80 -2.19
CA LEU A 159 -28.70 -11.05 -1.75
C LEU A 159 -28.47 -9.53 -1.74
N GLU A 160 -27.27 -9.09 -1.37
CA GLU A 160 -26.90 -7.67 -1.39
C GLU A 160 -26.80 -7.15 -2.82
N ILE A 161 -26.13 -7.88 -3.73
CA ILE A 161 -26.05 -7.50 -5.14
C ILE A 161 -27.45 -7.46 -5.78
N ASP A 162 -28.32 -8.43 -5.51
CA ASP A 162 -29.71 -8.45 -6.01
C ASP A 162 -30.50 -7.19 -5.58
N ARG A 163 -30.31 -6.76 -4.33
CA ARG A 163 -30.91 -5.51 -3.81
C ARG A 163 -30.36 -4.29 -4.54
N MET A 164 -29.05 -4.24 -4.79
CA MET A 164 -28.40 -3.13 -5.51
C MET A 164 -28.89 -3.03 -6.96
N ILE A 165 -29.02 -4.16 -7.67
CA ILE A 165 -29.59 -4.20 -9.03
C ILE A 165 -31.02 -3.66 -9.03
N SER A 166 -31.84 -4.09 -8.07
CA SER A 166 -33.22 -3.63 -7.93
C SER A 166 -33.33 -2.12 -7.67
N GLN A 167 -32.38 -1.52 -6.94
CA GLN A 167 -32.35 -0.08 -6.71
C GLN A 167 -32.15 0.72 -8.01
N LEU A 168 -31.29 0.23 -8.92
CA LEU A 168 -31.09 0.87 -10.22
C LEU A 168 -32.32 0.78 -11.14
N GLN A 169 -33.17 -0.24 -10.97
CA GLN A 169 -34.41 -0.39 -11.74
C GLN A 169 -35.50 0.57 -11.29
N LYS A 170 -35.58 0.87 -9.98
CA LYS A 170 -36.59 1.78 -9.42
C LYS A 170 -36.28 3.27 -9.60
N GLY A 171 -35.02 3.62 -9.84
CA GLY A 171 -34.57 5.00 -10.07
C GLY A 171 -34.66 5.45 -11.52
N ARG A 172 -35.41 4.73 -12.37
CA ARG A 172 -35.51 4.92 -13.82
C ARG A 172 -36.90 5.35 -14.23
#